data_AF-A0A9E6E3K6-F1
#
_entry.id   AF-A0A9E6E3K6-F1
#
_cell.length_a   1.000
_cell.length_b   1.000
_cell.length_c   1.000
_cell.angle_alpha   90.00
_cell.angle_beta   90.00
_cell.angle_gamma   90.00
#
_symmetry.space_group_name_H-M   'P 1'
#
loop_
_entity.id
_entity.type
_entity.pdbx_description
1 polymer ?
#
loop_
_entity_poly.entity_id
_entity_poly.type
_entity_poly.pdbx_seq_one_letter_code
_entity_poly.pdbx_strand_id
1 'polypeptide(L)'
;MSSFIATENFDGYYSLECDGFHEPSGKVFIENGEAVIELATNQIYIKTQLLNQGEGDSFQLYYKSSDIGLGGFDIPFEKIDATYPIAQINQIRSGIALNWFGLIDSDGKKIDLPFYTLPIDKGILKLQRCN
;
A
#
# COMPACT_ATOMS: atom_id res chain seq x y z
N MET A 1 3.77 -13.14 21.66
CA MET A 1 3.01 -13.72 20.53
C MET A 1 1.75 -12.88 20.38
N SER A 2 1.76 -11.86 19.53
CA SER A 2 0.54 -11.10 19.24
C SER A 2 -0.21 -11.80 18.12
N SER A 3 -1.44 -12.18 18.43
CA SER A 3 -2.38 -12.88 17.56
C SER A 3 -2.74 -12.03 16.35
N PHE A 4 -2.37 -12.50 15.17
CA PHE A 4 -2.93 -12.05 13.91
C PHE A 4 -4.35 -12.60 13.76
N ILE A 5 -5.34 -11.72 13.76
CA ILE A 5 -6.60 -11.97 13.09
C ILE A 5 -6.82 -10.74 12.21
N ALA A 6 -6.20 -10.73 11.03
CA ALA A 6 -6.83 -10.05 9.91
C ALA A 6 -8.13 -10.83 9.70
N THR A 7 -9.26 -10.20 10.01
CA THR A 7 -10.57 -10.81 9.81
C THR A 7 -10.66 -11.26 8.35
N GLU A 8 -11.18 -12.46 8.08
CA GLU A 8 -11.40 -12.98 6.71
C GLU A 8 -12.19 -12.01 5.80
N ASN A 9 -12.80 -10.97 6.38
CA ASN A 9 -13.48 -9.88 5.70
C ASN A 9 -12.57 -8.76 5.16
N PHE A 10 -11.27 -8.75 5.47
CA PHE A 10 -10.36 -7.67 5.06
C PHE A 10 -9.54 -8.00 3.81
N ASP A 11 -9.31 -9.28 3.53
CA ASP A 11 -8.65 -9.73 2.31
C ASP A 11 -9.50 -9.36 1.08
N GLY A 12 -8.82 -8.95 0.02
CA GLY A 12 -9.48 -8.55 -1.20
C GLY A 12 -8.65 -7.62 -2.06
N TYR A 13 -9.26 -7.29 -3.19
CA TYR A 13 -8.70 -6.36 -4.15
C TYR A 13 -9.45 -5.03 -4.05
N TYR A 14 -8.69 -3.93 -3.97
CA TYR A 14 -9.22 -2.60 -3.76
C TYR A 14 -8.68 -1.61 -4.81
N SER A 15 -9.56 -0.81 -5.38
CA SER A 15 -9.20 0.21 -6.36
C SER A 15 -10.12 1.43 -6.26
N LEU A 16 -9.76 2.52 -6.93
CA LEU A 16 -10.64 3.68 -7.08
C LEU A 16 -11.87 3.31 -7.93
N GLU A 17 -11.66 2.56 -9.02
CA GLU A 17 -12.69 2.15 -9.97
C GLU A 17 -12.52 0.67 -10.33
N CYS A 18 -13.55 -0.15 -10.10
CA CYS A 18 -13.47 -1.60 -10.35
C CYS A 18 -13.65 -2.00 -11.82
N ASP A 19 -14.40 -1.21 -12.60
CA ASP A 19 -14.90 -1.61 -13.92
C ASP A 19 -14.26 -0.85 -15.10
N GLY A 20 -13.06 -0.27 -14.93
CA GLY A 20 -12.46 0.59 -15.95
C GLY A 20 -10.94 0.53 -16.07
N PHE A 21 -10.44 0.55 -17.30
CA PHE A 21 -9.07 0.97 -17.60
C PHE A 21 -9.04 2.49 -17.68
N HIS A 22 -8.86 3.15 -16.53
CA HIS A 22 -8.74 4.60 -16.44
C HIS A 22 -7.50 4.96 -15.62
N GLU A 23 -6.82 6.04 -15.98
CA GLU A 23 -5.84 6.66 -15.10
C GLU A 23 -6.58 7.64 -14.18
N PRO A 24 -6.41 7.57 -12.85
CA PRO A 24 -5.54 6.68 -12.07
C PRO A 24 -6.04 5.22 -11.94
N SER A 25 -5.16 4.25 -12.21
CA SER A 25 -5.44 2.80 -12.24
C SER A 25 -4.90 2.01 -11.05
N GLY A 26 -4.26 2.68 -10.09
CA GLY A 26 -3.56 2.04 -8.99
C GLY A 26 -4.46 1.18 -8.10
N LYS A 27 -3.87 0.16 -7.49
CA LYS A 27 -4.60 -0.90 -6.78
C LYS A 27 -3.89 -1.28 -5.50
N VAL A 28 -4.67 -1.76 -4.53
CA VAL A 28 -4.17 -2.38 -3.30
C VAL A 28 -4.77 -3.78 -3.23
N PHE A 29 -3.92 -4.79 -3.22
CA PHE A 29 -4.30 -6.18 -2.98
C PHE A 29 -3.91 -6.56 -1.56
N ILE A 30 -4.85 -7.11 -0.78
CA ILE A 30 -4.62 -7.53 0.60
C ILE A 30 -4.92 -9.02 0.70
N GLU A 31 -3.97 -9.79 1.21
CA GLU A 31 -4.11 -11.22 1.42
C GLU A 31 -3.24 -11.67 2.59
N ASN A 32 -3.80 -12.43 3.52
CA ASN A 32 -3.07 -13.08 4.62
C ASN A 32 -2.17 -12.13 5.44
N GLY A 33 -2.63 -10.90 5.69
CA GLY A 33 -1.88 -9.91 6.46
C GLY A 33 -0.73 -9.24 5.71
N GLU A 34 -0.69 -9.37 4.39
CA GLU A 34 0.18 -8.62 3.50
C GLU A 34 -0.64 -7.74 2.57
N ALA A 35 -0.09 -6.59 2.17
CA ALA A 35 -0.65 -5.79 1.09
C ALA A 35 0.39 -5.52 0.01
N VAL A 36 -0.05 -5.64 -1.23
CA VAL A 36 0.68 -5.22 -2.42
C VAL A 36 0.04 -3.94 -2.95
N ILE A 37 0.80 -2.85 -2.96
CA ILE A 37 0.38 -1.57 -3.48
C ILE A 37 0.99 -1.40 -4.87
N GLU A 38 0.15 -1.33 -5.89
CA GLU A 38 0.55 -1.01 -7.27
C GLU A 38 0.57 0.51 -7.43
N LEU A 39 1.78 1.07 -7.43
CA LEU A 39 2.01 2.52 -7.57
C LEU A 39 2.35 2.93 -9.00
N ALA A 40 2.75 1.97 -9.83
CA ALA A 40 2.88 2.17 -11.26
C ALA A 40 2.49 0.87 -11.97
N THR A 41 1.52 0.95 -12.87
CA THR A 41 0.96 -0.25 -13.50
C THR A 41 2.03 -1.02 -14.26
N ASN A 42 2.17 -2.30 -13.91
CA ASN A 42 3.20 -3.22 -14.41
C ASN A 42 4.65 -2.75 -14.20
N GLN A 43 4.88 -1.80 -13.28
CA GLN A 43 6.17 -1.15 -13.12
C GLN A 43 6.64 -1.08 -11.67
N ILE A 44 5.80 -0.72 -10.71
CA ILE A 44 6.21 -0.60 -9.30
C ILE A 44 5.13 -1.21 -8.41
N TYR A 45 5.53 -2.28 -7.72
CA TYR A 45 4.75 -2.93 -6.68
C TYR A 45 5.50 -2.82 -5.35
N ILE A 46 4.83 -2.34 -4.32
CA ILE A 46 5.36 -2.33 -2.95
C ILE A 46 4.63 -3.37 -2.13
N LYS A 47 5.36 -4.37 -1.64
CA LYS A 47 4.85 -5.41 -0.74
C LYS A 47 5.06 -4.95 0.69
N THR A 48 4.02 -5.12 1.50
CA THR A 48 3.98 -4.63 2.89
C THR A 48 3.45 -5.68 3.84
N GLN A 49 3.88 -5.60 5.09
CA GLN A 49 3.25 -6.32 6.20
C GLN A 49 2.21 -5.41 6.87
N LEU A 50 1.04 -5.97 7.18
CA LEU A 50 0.01 -5.29 7.94
C LEU A 50 0.17 -5.61 9.42
N LEU A 51 0.29 -4.57 10.25
CA LEU A 51 0.28 -4.70 11.70
C LEU A 51 -0.91 -3.93 12.26
N ASN A 52 -1.82 -4.68 12.92
CA ASN A 52 -2.92 -4.08 13.67
C ASN A 52 -2.36 -3.33 14.89
N GLN A 53 -2.81 -2.09 15.09
CA GLN A 53 -2.35 -1.23 16.18
C GLN A 53 -3.09 -1.43 17.52
N GLY A 54 -3.91 -2.48 17.63
CA GLY A 54 -4.49 -2.93 18.90
C GLY A 54 -5.94 -2.52 19.12
N GLU A 55 -6.50 -1.60 18.33
CA GLU A 55 -7.91 -1.23 18.41
C GLU A 55 -8.53 -1.01 17.01
N GLY A 56 -9.58 -1.78 16.70
CA GLY A 56 -10.42 -1.59 15.52
C GLY A 56 -9.84 -2.09 14.20
N ASP A 57 -10.39 -1.56 13.09
CA ASP A 57 -10.08 -1.97 11.73
C ASP A 57 -8.96 -1.11 11.09
N SER A 58 -7.96 -0.73 11.90
CA SER A 58 -6.83 0.14 11.50
C SER A 58 -5.52 -0.64 11.49
N PHE A 59 -4.83 -0.59 10.35
CA PHE A 59 -3.62 -1.35 10.07
C PHE A 59 -2.52 -0.41 9.59
N GLN A 60 -1.33 -0.51 10.17
CA GLN A 60 -0.13 0.12 9.64
C GLN A 60 0.56 -0.83 8.67
N LEU A 61 1.04 -0.27 7.56
CA LEU A 61 1.73 -1.00 6.51
C LEU A 61 3.23 -0.71 6.61
N TYR A 62 4.00 -1.78 6.78
CA TYR A 62 5.46 -1.72 6.87
C TYR A 62 6.07 -2.30 5.61
N TYR A 63 7.09 -1.63 5.07
CA TYR A 63 7.77 -2.08 3.87
C TYR A 63 8.40 -3.47 4.07
N LYS A 64 8.19 -4.39 3.12
CA LYS A 64 8.88 -5.69 3.07
C LYS A 64 9.82 -5.79 1.88
N SER A 65 9.31 -5.49 0.69
CA SER A 65 10.04 -5.59 -0.56
C SER A 65 9.33 -4.82 -1.66
N SER A 66 9.99 -4.67 -2.79
CA SER A 66 9.44 -4.10 -4.00
C SER A 66 9.71 -5.01 -5.20
N ASP A 67 8.89 -4.88 -6.23
CA ASP A 67 9.12 -5.48 -7.54
C ASP A 67 9.06 -4.36 -8.58
N ILE A 68 10.07 -4.29 -9.46
CA ILE A 68 10.18 -3.29 -10.51
C ILE A 68 10.06 -3.97 -11.87
N GLY A 69 9.00 -3.65 -12.60
CA GLY A 69 8.82 -4.07 -13.99
C GLY A 69 9.58 -3.16 -14.95
N LEU A 70 10.39 -3.78 -15.82
CA LEU A 70 11.04 -3.24 -17.04
C LEU A 70 11.02 -1.71 -17.22
N GLY A 71 11.77 -0.98 -16.39
CA GLY A 71 11.99 0.45 -16.56
C GLY A 71 13.08 0.91 -15.61
N GLY A 72 14.23 1.33 -16.13
CA GLY A 72 15.47 1.59 -15.40
C GLY A 72 15.45 2.82 -14.48
N PHE A 73 14.55 2.84 -13.51
CA PHE A 73 14.53 3.82 -12.43
C PHE A 73 15.38 3.34 -11.26
N ASP A 74 16.35 4.17 -10.87
CA ASP A 74 17.21 3.94 -9.71
C ASP A 74 16.50 4.44 -8.45
N ILE A 75 15.56 3.64 -7.95
CA ILE A 75 14.90 3.87 -6.66
C ILE A 75 15.67 3.05 -5.61
N PRO A 76 16.23 3.67 -4.56
CA PRO A 76 17.07 2.99 -3.57
C PRO A 76 16.21 2.20 -2.57
N PHE A 77 15.45 1.22 -3.06
CA PHE A 77 14.57 0.38 -2.25
C PHE A 77 15.30 -0.39 -1.15
N GLU A 78 16.59 -0.66 -1.35
CA GLU A 78 17.48 -1.29 -0.38
C GLU A 78 17.79 -0.41 0.84
N LYS A 79 17.58 0.90 0.74
CA LYS A 79 17.83 1.86 1.82
C LYS A 79 16.60 2.14 2.67
N ILE A 80 15.43 1.65 2.27
CA ILE A 80 14.17 1.90 2.97
C ILE A 80 14.27 1.39 4.39
N ASP A 81 13.89 2.24 5.34
CA ASP A 81 13.74 1.84 6.73
C ASP A 81 12.40 1.09 6.91
N ALA A 82 12.49 -0.24 6.95
CA ALA A 82 11.35 -1.12 7.14
C ALA A 82 10.72 -1.04 8.55
N THR A 83 11.33 -0.31 9.49
CA THR A 83 10.80 -0.14 10.86
C THR A 83 9.79 1.00 10.97
N TYR A 84 9.68 1.84 9.95
CA TYR A 84 8.68 2.90 9.88
C TYR A 84 7.49 2.50 9.01
N PRO A 85 6.25 2.83 9.42
CA PRO A 85 5.09 2.60 8.58
C PRO A 85 5.14 3.51 7.35
N ILE A 86 4.88 2.94 6.18
CA ILE A 86 4.87 3.67 4.91
C ILE A 86 3.45 4.11 4.52
N ALA A 87 2.44 3.47 5.11
CA ALA A 87 1.04 3.83 4.96
C ALA A 87 0.21 3.32 6.15
N GLN A 88 -1.04 3.77 6.22
CA GLN A 88 -2.08 3.23 7.09
C GLN A 88 -3.31 2.90 6.27
N ILE A 89 -3.95 1.77 6.57
CA ILE A 89 -5.24 1.39 6.02
C ILE A 89 -6.27 1.34 7.15
N ASN A 90 -7.43 1.94 6.91
CA ASN A 90 -8.62 1.76 7.75
C ASN A 90 -9.71 1.07 6.94
N GLN A 91 -10.36 0.04 7.48
CA GLN A 91 -11.54 -0.53 6.85
C GLN A 91 -12.70 0.46 6.91
N ILE A 92 -13.45 0.55 5.81
CA ILE A 92 -14.69 1.34 5.71
C ILE A 92 -15.77 0.48 5.08
N ARG A 93 -17.04 0.89 5.21
CA ARG A 93 -18.22 0.09 4.82
C ARG A 93 -18.15 -0.49 3.39
N SER A 94 -17.54 0.22 2.44
CA SER A 94 -17.47 -0.16 1.03
C SER A 94 -16.06 -0.52 0.54
N GLY A 95 -15.08 -0.65 1.44
CA GLY A 95 -13.69 -0.93 1.07
C GLY A 95 -12.69 -0.46 2.12
N ILE A 96 -11.68 0.31 1.69
CA ILE A 96 -10.62 0.80 2.57
C ILE A 96 -10.32 2.30 2.37
N ALA A 97 -9.81 2.94 3.42
CA ALA A 97 -9.19 4.25 3.36
C ALA A 97 -7.67 4.09 3.51
N LEU A 98 -6.91 4.35 2.45
CA LEU A 98 -5.46 4.32 2.41
C LEU A 98 -4.89 5.72 2.67
N ASN A 99 -4.04 5.86 3.67
CA ASN A 99 -3.27 7.07 3.95
C ASN A 99 -1.79 6.79 3.70
N TRP A 100 -1.20 7.43 2.70
CA TRP A 100 0.21 7.22 2.34
C TRP A 100 1.12 8.19 3.10
N PHE A 101 2.14 7.66 3.77
CA PHE A 101 3.12 8.46 4.52
C PHE A 101 4.39 8.74 3.71
N GLY A 102 4.75 7.83 2.79
CA GLY A 102 5.98 7.92 2.02
C GLY A 102 7.00 6.84 2.41
N LEU A 103 8.05 6.77 1.61
CA LEU A 103 9.23 5.95 1.90
C LEU A 103 10.31 6.84 2.49
N ILE A 104 10.99 6.35 3.52
CA ILE A 104 12.15 7.00 4.11
C ILE A 104 13.31 6.02 4.20
N ASP A 105 14.54 6.54 4.12
CA ASP A 105 15.73 5.77 4.48
C ASP A 105 15.97 5.76 6.00
N SER A 106 16.99 5.02 6.43
CA SER A 106 17.39 4.94 7.85
C SER A 106 17.88 6.27 8.46
N ASP A 107 18.22 7.26 7.63
CA ASP A 107 18.57 8.60 8.07
C ASP A 107 17.32 9.51 8.20
N GLY A 108 16.14 8.99 7.87
CA GLY A 108 14.88 9.74 7.82
C GLY A 108 14.73 10.61 6.57
N LYS A 109 15.56 10.43 5.54
CA LYS A 109 15.41 11.15 4.26
C LYS A 109 14.33 10.49 3.43
N LYS A 110 13.50 11.31 2.79
CA LYS A 110 12.46 10.83 1.89
C LYS A 110 13.09 10.16 0.67
N ILE A 111 12.54 9.01 0.28
CA ILE A 111 12.81 8.33 -0.98
C ILE A 111 11.64 8.64 -1.90
N ASP A 112 11.93 9.38 -2.96
CA ASP A 112 10.91 9.79 -3.93
C ASP A 112 10.53 8.63 -4.85
N LEU A 113 9.24 8.53 -5.15
CA LEU A 113 8.69 7.61 -6.13
C LEU A 113 8.21 8.41 -7.34
N PRO A 114 8.80 8.22 -8.54
CA PRO A 114 8.48 9.05 -9.70
C PRO A 114 7.12 8.74 -10.35
N PHE A 115 6.38 7.74 -9.87
CA PHE A 115 5.15 7.25 -10.51
C PHE A 115 4.03 7.03 -9.50
N TYR A 116 2.83 7.47 -9.90
CA TYR A 116 1.62 7.42 -9.09
C TYR A 116 0.42 7.05 -9.98
N THR A 117 0.28 5.78 -10.36
CA THR A 117 -0.99 5.27 -10.88
C THR A 117 -2.06 5.26 -9.79
N LEU A 118 -1.64 5.20 -8.52
CA LEU A 118 -2.47 5.55 -7.38
C LEU A 118 -2.12 6.99 -6.95
N PRO A 119 -3.08 7.94 -6.84
CA PRO A 119 -2.80 9.35 -6.55
C PRO A 119 -2.54 9.58 -5.05
N ILE A 120 -1.57 8.86 -4.50
CA ILE A 120 -1.21 8.83 -3.07
C ILE A 120 -0.71 10.18 -2.54
N ASP A 121 -0.30 11.07 -3.44
CA ASP A 121 0.06 12.46 -3.18
C ASP A 121 -1.17 13.34 -2.86
N LYS A 122 -2.38 12.93 -3.23
CA LYS A 122 -3.64 13.67 -2.98
C LYS A 122 -4.22 13.47 -1.59
N GLY A 123 -3.52 12.75 -0.71
CA GLY A 123 -3.92 12.49 0.67
C GLY A 123 -4.62 11.14 0.85
N ILE A 124 -5.67 11.10 1.67
CA ILE A 124 -6.36 9.85 2.02
C ILE A 124 -7.22 9.39 0.83
N LEU A 125 -6.92 8.18 0.33
CA LEU A 125 -7.63 7.56 -0.78
C LEU A 125 -8.67 6.58 -0.28
N LYS A 126 -9.91 6.73 -0.75
CA LYS A 126 -10.99 5.75 -0.50
C LYS A 126 -11.03 4.79 -1.67
N LEU A 127 -10.66 3.54 -1.42
CA LEU A 127 -10.67 2.47 -2.40
C LEU A 127 -11.86 1.56 -2.11
N GLN A 128 -12.61 1.22 -3.15
CA GLN A 128 -13.71 0.27 -3.06
C GLN A 128 -13.18 -1.15 -3.23
N ARG A 129 -13.82 -2.10 -2.55
CA ARG A 129 -13.55 -3.52 -2.77
C ARG A 129 -14.13 -3.94 -4.12
N CYS A 130 -13.31 -4.51 -4.99
CA CYS A 130 -13.80 -5.10 -6.24
C CYS A 130 -14.00 -6.60 -6.07
N ASN A 131 -14.92 -7.14 -6.87
CA ASN A 131 -15.28 -8.55 -6.89
C ASN A 131 -14.46 -9.32 -7.94
#